data_AF-A0A1V6BUW2-F1
#
_entry.id   AF-A0A1V6BUW2-F1
#
_cell.length_a   1.000
_cell.length_b   1.000
_cell.length_c   1.000
_cell.angle_alpha   90.00
_cell.angle_beta   90.00
_cell.angle_gamma   90.00
#
_symmetry.space_group_name_H-M   'P 1'
#
loop_
_entity.id
_entity.type
_entity.pdbx_description
1 polymer ?
#
loop_
_entity_poly.entity_id
_entity_poly.type
_entity_poly.pdbx_seq_one_letter_code
_entity_poly.pdbx_strand_id
1 'polypeptide(L)'
;MTKKQRTLVQPLFAKAESIPSLKVRKVGIVTRDYRTKFSNGYRDFSHTLSQVLRLLDDDGCDTVLFSLFSIIPRKGYDPRSAFNHLKNIKAILLEEFQDGETREAGRYVIYYRTASDWKEYEFYQVFGTITGMPQVGMDNFVKHEVSKRIMGNCCVLLCGETNGVKYSKADKKIHDTFGLRKTIPRNVNVILNPIHDRMTRFEMKLKRGFLSENNRWVISIWNKGKQDKNGKVKDGPNPAWTVFFNGKEKKASSVQNNLGVEIGVLDIKGA
;
A
#
# COMPACT_ATOMS: atom_id res chain seq x y z
N MET A 1 25.75 2.19 -24.13
CA MET A 1 24.75 1.30 -23.49
C MET A 1 23.64 2.15 -22.88
N THR A 2 22.57 2.35 -23.64
CA THR A 2 21.46 3.25 -23.30
C THR A 2 20.54 2.60 -22.27
N LYS A 3 20.22 3.34 -21.21
CA LYS A 3 19.16 2.99 -20.26
C LYS A 3 17.87 2.78 -21.06
N LYS A 4 17.44 1.53 -21.24
CA LYS A 4 16.11 1.20 -21.74
C LYS A 4 15.11 1.99 -20.90
N GLN A 5 14.46 2.99 -21.51
CA GLN A 5 13.17 3.46 -21.05
C GLN A 5 12.29 2.22 -20.99
N ARG A 6 12.00 1.74 -19.77
CA ARG A 6 10.87 0.82 -19.57
C ARG A 6 9.62 1.65 -19.86
N THR A 7 9.23 1.67 -21.12
CA THR A 7 7.86 1.96 -21.52
C THR A 7 7.01 0.85 -20.90
N LEU A 8 6.59 1.07 -19.66
CA LEU A 8 5.42 0.39 -19.13
C LEU A 8 4.27 0.90 -20.00
N VAL A 9 3.93 0.15 -21.03
CA VAL A 9 2.66 0.28 -21.73
C VAL A 9 1.61 -0.18 -20.72
N GLN A 10 1.26 0.71 -19.79
CA GLN A 10 0.09 0.54 -18.94
C GLN A 10 -1.11 0.50 -19.88
N PRO A 11 -2.08 -0.41 -19.69
CA PRO A 11 -3.35 -0.29 -20.37
C PRO A 11 -3.89 1.11 -20.08
N LEU A 12 -4.13 1.88 -21.14
CA LEU A 12 -4.94 3.08 -21.05
C LEU A 12 -6.28 2.62 -20.46
N PHE A 13 -6.58 3.12 -19.26
CA PHE A 13 -7.82 2.91 -18.51
C PHE A 13 -7.88 1.57 -17.76
N ALA A 14 -7.87 1.67 -16.43
CA ALA A 14 -8.43 0.65 -15.55
C ALA A 14 -9.89 0.37 -15.98
N LYS A 15 -10.31 -0.90 -15.94
CA LYS A 15 -11.74 -1.24 -15.97
C LYS A 15 -12.37 -0.71 -14.69
N ALA A 16 -12.78 0.55 -14.68
CA ALA A 16 -13.39 1.13 -13.50
C ALA A 16 -14.90 0.79 -13.52
N GLU A 17 -15.27 -0.22 -12.73
CA GLU A 17 -16.48 -0.10 -11.92
C GLU A 17 -16.38 1.21 -11.10
N SER A 18 -17.51 1.80 -10.72
CA SER A 18 -17.53 3.07 -9.98
C SER A 18 -16.58 3.04 -8.78
N ILE A 19 -15.82 4.13 -8.59
CA ILE A 19 -14.85 4.26 -7.49
C ILE A 19 -15.55 3.94 -6.16
N PRO A 20 -15.05 2.99 -5.35
CA PRO A 20 -15.73 2.59 -4.13
C PRO A 20 -15.70 3.71 -3.09
N SER A 21 -16.78 3.82 -2.31
CA SER A 21 -16.85 4.72 -1.16
C SER A 21 -16.55 3.93 0.11
N LEU A 22 -15.30 3.99 0.58
CA LEU A 22 -14.85 3.28 1.77
C LEU A 22 -14.94 4.16 3.02
N LYS A 23 -15.27 3.54 4.16
CA LYS A 23 -15.22 4.16 5.48
C LYS A 23 -14.23 3.41 6.36
N VAL A 24 -12.95 3.77 6.25
CA VAL A 24 -11.84 3.15 6.96
C VAL A 24 -11.83 3.63 8.42
N ARG A 25 -12.09 2.71 9.37
CA ARG A 25 -12.11 2.99 10.82
C ARG A 25 -11.14 2.14 11.61
N LYS A 26 -10.91 0.89 11.18
CA LYS A 26 -9.96 -0.04 11.79
C LYS A 26 -9.23 -0.82 10.71
N VAL A 27 -7.90 -0.69 10.68
CA VAL A 27 -7.04 -1.23 9.64
C VAL A 27 -6.23 -2.41 10.17
N GLY A 28 -6.40 -3.57 9.54
CA GLY A 28 -5.46 -4.68 9.63
C GLY A 28 -4.29 -4.45 8.67
N ILE A 29 -3.07 -4.53 9.19
CA ILE A 29 -1.82 -4.38 8.45
C ILE A 29 -1.19 -5.75 8.32
N VAL A 30 -0.83 -6.15 7.10
CA VAL A 30 -0.20 -7.45 6.86
C VAL A 30 1.05 -7.30 6.02
N THR A 31 2.17 -7.73 6.58
CA THR A 31 3.47 -7.73 5.91
C THR A 31 4.13 -9.09 6.04
N ARG A 32 5.10 -9.37 5.17
CA ARG A 32 5.87 -10.62 5.25
C ARG A 32 7.33 -10.42 4.88
N ASP A 33 8.09 -11.49 5.07
CA ASP A 33 9.46 -11.63 4.59
C ASP A 33 9.48 -12.46 3.30
N TYR A 34 9.93 -11.86 2.19
CA TYR A 34 9.97 -12.52 0.89
C TYR A 34 11.10 -13.54 0.71
N ARG A 35 11.95 -13.73 1.72
CA ARG A 35 12.91 -14.84 1.73
C ARG A 35 12.21 -16.16 2.02
N THR A 36 11.15 -16.12 2.81
CA THR A 36 10.43 -17.30 3.30
C THR A 36 9.39 -17.74 2.28
N LYS A 37 9.48 -19.00 1.85
CA LYS A 37 8.38 -19.68 1.16
C LYS A 37 7.40 -20.20 2.20
N PHE A 38 6.11 -20.08 1.92
CA PHE A 38 5.11 -20.80 2.68
C PHE A 38 5.11 -22.28 2.31
N SER A 39 4.41 -23.10 3.09
CA SER A 39 4.34 -24.55 2.90
C SER A 39 3.75 -24.96 1.54
N ASN A 40 2.94 -24.11 0.92
CA ASN A 40 2.43 -24.31 -0.44
C ASN A 40 3.49 -24.03 -1.54
N GLY A 41 4.72 -23.71 -1.18
CA GLY A 41 5.84 -23.46 -2.10
C GLY A 41 5.92 -22.04 -2.66
N TYR A 42 4.90 -21.20 -2.42
CA TYR A 42 4.84 -19.83 -2.92
C TYR A 42 5.39 -18.84 -1.90
N ARG A 43 5.86 -17.70 -2.40
CA ARG A 43 6.31 -16.55 -1.60
C ARG A 43 5.24 -15.47 -1.50
N ASP A 44 3.98 -15.76 -1.81
CA ASP A 44 2.83 -14.83 -1.76
C ASP A 44 1.93 -15.12 -0.55
N PHE A 45 0.94 -14.28 -0.26
CA PHE A 45 0.05 -14.49 0.89
C PHE A 45 -0.95 -15.64 0.69
N SER A 46 -0.93 -16.36 -0.43
CA SER A 46 -2.00 -17.30 -0.78
C SER A 46 -2.17 -18.45 0.20
N HIS A 47 -1.10 -18.87 0.87
CA HIS A 47 -1.16 -19.94 1.88
C HIS A 47 -1.95 -19.53 3.11
N THR A 48 -1.77 -18.29 3.56
CA THR A 48 -2.23 -17.82 4.88
C THR A 48 -3.40 -16.85 4.77
N LEU A 49 -3.76 -16.42 3.56
CA LEU A 49 -4.77 -15.39 3.28
C LEU A 49 -6.06 -15.61 4.08
N SER A 50 -6.64 -16.81 4.02
CA SER A 50 -7.91 -17.10 4.70
C SER A 50 -7.80 -17.04 6.23
N GLN A 51 -6.68 -17.48 6.81
CA GLN A 51 -6.45 -17.43 8.26
C GLN A 51 -6.19 -16.00 8.73
N VAL A 52 -5.39 -15.23 7.97
CA VAL A 52 -5.10 -13.82 8.26
C VAL A 52 -6.38 -12.99 8.22
N LEU A 53 -7.21 -13.18 7.18
CA LEU A 53 -8.46 -12.45 7.03
C LEU A 53 -9.43 -12.78 8.16
N ARG A 54 -9.59 -14.05 8.55
CA ARG A 54 -10.42 -14.42 9.71
C ARG A 54 -9.93 -13.75 11.00
N LEU A 55 -8.63 -13.82 11.28
CA LEU A 55 -8.05 -13.23 12.48
C LEU A 55 -8.30 -11.72 12.55
N LEU A 56 -8.16 -11.00 11.43
CA LEU A 56 -8.41 -9.56 11.38
C LEU A 56 -9.91 -9.22 11.38
N ASP A 57 -10.76 -10.07 10.80
CA ASP A 57 -12.22 -9.94 10.85
C ASP A 57 -12.74 -10.13 12.27
N ASP A 58 -12.23 -11.11 13.01
CA ASP A 58 -12.55 -11.37 14.41
C ASP A 58 -12.08 -10.22 15.33
N ASP A 59 -10.96 -9.57 14.99
CA ASP A 59 -10.52 -8.34 15.64
C ASP A 59 -11.37 -7.11 15.23
N GLY A 60 -12.31 -7.26 14.31
CA GLY A 60 -13.24 -6.21 13.90
C GLY A 60 -12.65 -5.18 12.93
N CYS A 61 -11.56 -5.53 12.23
CA CYS A 61 -11.02 -4.68 11.17
C CYS A 61 -12.03 -4.54 10.02
N ASP A 62 -12.23 -3.33 9.52
CA ASP A 62 -13.07 -3.10 8.32
C ASP A 62 -12.23 -3.06 7.03
N THR A 63 -10.93 -2.80 7.15
CA THR A 63 -10.03 -2.66 6.01
C THR A 63 -8.77 -3.47 6.29
N VAL A 64 -8.33 -4.29 5.31
CA VAL A 64 -7.06 -5.02 5.40
C VAL A 64 -6.12 -4.55 4.31
N LEU A 65 -4.95 -4.04 4.72
CA LEU A 65 -3.90 -3.55 3.84
C LEU A 65 -2.74 -4.56 3.81
N PHE A 66 -2.52 -5.19 2.66
CA PHE A 66 -1.35 -6.02 2.42
C PHE A 66 -0.21 -5.21 1.80
N SER A 67 1.02 -5.52 2.17
CA SER A 67 2.19 -4.99 1.48
C SER A 67 2.17 -5.42 0.00
N LEU A 68 2.67 -4.55 -0.88
CA LEU A 68 2.74 -4.79 -2.33
C LEU A 68 3.53 -6.07 -2.65
N PHE A 69 3.40 -6.63 -3.85
CA PHE A 69 3.69 -8.03 -4.18
C PHE A 69 2.88 -9.00 -3.33
N SER A 70 1.57 -8.84 -3.25
CA SER A 70 0.74 -9.60 -2.31
C SER A 70 0.39 -11.02 -2.78
N ILE A 71 -0.08 -11.17 -4.03
CA ILE A 71 -0.63 -12.42 -4.59
C ILE A 71 -0.01 -12.72 -5.96
N ILE A 72 0.32 -13.99 -6.24
CA ILE A 72 0.73 -14.45 -7.56
C ILE A 72 -0.49 -15.01 -8.31
N PRO A 73 -0.97 -14.35 -9.37
CA PRO A 73 -2.06 -14.87 -10.19
C PRO A 73 -1.67 -16.20 -10.83
N ARG A 74 -2.57 -17.19 -10.75
CA ARG A 74 -2.33 -18.53 -11.33
C ARG A 74 -3.64 -19.28 -11.55
N LYS A 75 -3.62 -20.21 -12.49
CA LYS A 75 -4.78 -21.07 -12.79
C LYS A 75 -5.18 -21.85 -11.54
N GLY A 76 -6.48 -21.86 -11.24
CA GLY A 76 -7.05 -22.61 -10.11
C GLY A 76 -6.89 -21.94 -8.75
N TYR A 77 -6.39 -20.71 -8.68
CA TYR A 77 -6.36 -19.91 -7.45
C TYR A 77 -7.10 -18.60 -7.64
N ASP A 78 -8.06 -18.34 -6.75
CA ASP A 78 -8.81 -17.09 -6.67
C ASP A 78 -8.81 -16.61 -5.22
N PRO A 79 -8.24 -15.43 -4.90
CA PRO A 79 -8.22 -14.92 -3.53
C PRO A 79 -9.63 -14.74 -2.94
N ARG A 80 -10.66 -14.57 -3.77
CA ARG A 80 -12.05 -14.38 -3.32
C ARG A 80 -12.61 -15.57 -2.56
N SER A 81 -12.07 -16.77 -2.76
CA SER A 81 -12.47 -17.94 -1.97
C SER A 81 -12.19 -17.76 -0.47
N ALA A 82 -11.25 -16.87 -0.10
CA ALA A 82 -10.93 -16.54 1.28
C ALA A 82 -11.87 -15.50 1.90
N PHE A 83 -12.76 -14.87 1.12
CA PHE A 83 -13.62 -13.78 1.58
C PHE A 83 -14.98 -14.26 2.10
N ASN A 84 -15.25 -15.55 1.96
CA ASN A 84 -16.45 -16.20 2.48
C ASN A 84 -16.54 -16.01 3.99
N HIS A 85 -17.74 -15.68 4.48
CA HIS A 85 -18.07 -15.54 5.90
C HIS A 85 -17.41 -14.38 6.66
N LEU A 86 -16.66 -13.49 6.01
CA LEU A 86 -16.18 -12.27 6.65
C LEU A 86 -17.38 -11.40 7.06
N LYS A 87 -17.38 -10.87 8.28
CA LYS A 87 -18.49 -10.07 8.85
C LYS A 87 -18.15 -8.59 8.85
N ASN A 88 -16.96 -8.25 9.32
CA ASN A 88 -16.51 -6.90 9.62
C ASN A 88 -15.75 -6.28 8.44
N ILE A 89 -14.86 -7.05 7.81
CA ILE A 89 -14.04 -6.59 6.69
C ILE A 89 -14.95 -6.19 5.51
N LYS A 90 -14.75 -4.96 5.04
CA LYS A 90 -15.42 -4.34 3.89
C LYS A 90 -14.46 -4.07 2.74
N ALA A 91 -13.16 -4.00 2.99
CA ALA A 91 -12.16 -3.80 1.95
C ALA A 91 -10.89 -4.63 2.20
N ILE A 92 -10.36 -5.25 1.15
CA ILE A 92 -9.09 -5.97 1.14
C ILE A 92 -8.25 -5.40 0.00
N LEU A 93 -7.07 -4.87 0.33
CA LEU A 93 -6.20 -4.19 -0.61
C LEU A 93 -4.90 -4.96 -0.80
N LEU A 94 -4.60 -5.33 -2.04
CA LEU A 94 -3.47 -6.19 -2.38
C LEU A 94 -2.91 -5.87 -3.78
N GLU A 95 -1.66 -6.25 -4.03
CA GLU A 95 -1.05 -6.17 -5.36
C GLU A 95 -0.83 -7.56 -5.94
N GLU A 96 -1.19 -7.75 -7.19
CA GLU A 96 -0.77 -8.91 -7.96
C GLU A 96 0.66 -8.75 -8.46
N PHE A 97 1.41 -9.85 -8.56
CA PHE A 97 2.78 -9.81 -9.06
C PHE A 97 3.24 -11.13 -9.65
N GLN A 98 4.33 -11.07 -10.41
CA GLN A 98 5.05 -12.26 -10.87
C GLN A 98 6.31 -12.47 -10.01
N ASP A 99 6.52 -13.71 -9.56
CA ASP A 99 7.73 -14.13 -8.82
C ASP A 99 8.71 -14.82 -9.78
N GLY A 100 10.01 -14.60 -9.58
CA GLY A 100 11.07 -15.07 -10.47
C GLY A 100 12.44 -14.59 -9.99
N GLU A 101 13.44 -14.52 -10.88
CA GLU A 101 14.73 -13.89 -10.57
C GLU A 101 14.55 -12.42 -10.14
N THR A 102 13.64 -11.73 -10.81
CA THR A 102 13.14 -10.42 -10.43
C THR A 102 11.63 -10.45 -10.29
N ARG A 103 11.10 -9.73 -9.30
CA ARG A 103 9.66 -9.56 -9.13
C ARG A 103 9.14 -8.45 -10.01
N GLU A 104 8.02 -8.71 -10.67
CA GLU A 104 7.35 -7.74 -11.52
C GLU A 104 5.98 -7.38 -10.95
N ALA A 105 5.77 -6.09 -10.69
CA ALA A 105 4.51 -5.57 -10.17
C ALA A 105 3.42 -5.70 -11.24
N GLY A 106 2.26 -6.21 -10.83
CA GLY A 106 1.05 -6.24 -11.63
C GLY A 106 0.07 -5.14 -11.19
N ARG A 107 -1.21 -5.46 -11.26
CA ARG A 107 -2.30 -4.56 -10.83
C ARG A 107 -2.39 -4.49 -9.31
N TYR A 108 -2.72 -3.31 -8.80
CA TYR A 108 -3.18 -3.15 -7.42
C TYR A 108 -4.71 -3.28 -7.41
N VAL A 109 -5.22 -4.19 -6.60
CA VAL A 109 -6.63 -4.57 -6.56
C VAL A 109 -7.19 -4.28 -5.17
N ILE A 110 -8.34 -3.63 -5.16
CA ILE A 110 -9.15 -3.41 -3.98
C ILE A 110 -10.41 -4.24 -4.15
N TYR A 111 -10.50 -5.31 -3.37
CA TYR A 111 -11.74 -6.03 -3.21
C TYR A 111 -12.59 -5.31 -2.18
N TYR A 112 -13.79 -4.89 -2.57
CA TYR A 112 -14.69 -4.17 -1.67
C TYR A 112 -16.07 -4.80 -1.64
N ARG A 113 -16.68 -4.79 -0.45
CA ARG A 113 -17.96 -5.43 -0.21
C ARG A 113 -19.11 -4.48 -0.53
N THR A 114 -20.05 -4.93 -1.34
CA THR A 114 -21.34 -4.28 -1.59
C THR A 114 -22.46 -5.00 -0.83
N ALA A 115 -23.70 -4.55 -0.99
CA ALA A 115 -24.86 -5.21 -0.37
C ALA A 115 -25.06 -6.65 -0.86
N SER A 116 -24.70 -6.96 -2.12
CA SER A 116 -24.96 -8.25 -2.76
C SER A 116 -23.72 -9.11 -2.94
N ASP A 117 -22.55 -8.53 -3.15
CA ASP A 117 -21.32 -9.29 -3.44
C ASP A 117 -20.02 -8.48 -3.20
N TRP A 118 -18.86 -9.11 -3.39
CA TRP A 118 -17.55 -8.49 -3.51
C TRP A 118 -17.29 -8.02 -4.93
N LYS A 119 -16.78 -6.78 -5.05
CA LYS A 119 -16.40 -6.14 -6.30
C LYS A 119 -14.92 -5.80 -6.33
N GLU A 120 -14.40 -5.50 -7.52
CA GLU A 120 -12.99 -5.16 -7.74
C GLU A 120 -12.86 -3.72 -8.25
N TYR A 121 -11.95 -2.98 -7.64
CA TYR A 121 -11.47 -1.72 -8.18
C TYR A 121 -9.95 -1.79 -8.30
N GLU A 122 -9.40 -1.48 -9.48
CA GLU A 122 -7.99 -1.67 -9.77
C GLU A 122 -7.31 -0.43 -10.32
N PHE A 123 -6.01 -0.33 -10.06
CA PHE A 123 -5.13 0.67 -10.67
C PHE A 123 -3.66 0.24 -10.57
N TYR A 124 -2.77 1.03 -11.16
CA TYR A 124 -1.33 0.75 -11.23
C TYR A 124 -0.52 1.88 -10.61
N GLN A 125 0.67 1.56 -10.10
CA GLN A 125 1.62 2.58 -9.67
C GLN A 125 2.07 3.41 -10.88
N VAL A 126 2.06 4.73 -10.78
CA VAL A 126 2.42 5.63 -11.89
C VAL A 126 3.92 5.92 -11.90
N PHE A 127 4.55 6.06 -10.73
CA PHE A 127 6.00 6.26 -10.62
C PHE A 127 6.57 5.76 -9.29
N GLY A 128 7.82 5.30 -9.32
CA GLY A 128 8.59 4.95 -8.11
C GLY A 128 9.58 6.03 -7.67
N THR A 129 10.00 6.87 -8.61
CA THR A 129 10.92 8.00 -8.38
C THR A 129 10.52 9.15 -9.28
N ILE A 130 10.78 10.36 -8.82
CA ILE A 130 10.59 11.59 -9.61
C ILE A 130 11.89 12.05 -10.28
N THR A 131 13.01 11.36 -10.02
CA THR A 131 14.29 11.67 -10.66
C THR A 131 14.19 11.43 -12.16
N GLY A 132 14.39 12.48 -12.95
CA GLY A 132 14.25 12.42 -14.41
C GLY A 132 12.81 12.45 -14.91
N MET A 133 11.82 12.63 -14.03
CA MET A 133 10.43 12.80 -14.42
C MET A 133 10.17 14.27 -14.81
N PRO A 134 9.58 14.55 -15.98
CA PRO A 134 9.15 15.89 -16.35
C PRO A 134 8.11 16.43 -15.37
N GLN A 135 8.10 17.75 -15.16
CA GLN A 135 7.09 18.44 -14.32
C GLN A 135 5.66 18.07 -14.74
N VAL A 136 5.38 18.08 -16.04
CA VAL A 136 4.09 17.69 -16.62
C VAL A 136 3.65 16.28 -16.22
N GLY A 137 4.59 15.34 -16.02
CA GLY A 137 4.27 13.98 -15.58
C GLY A 137 3.71 13.97 -14.15
N MET A 138 4.27 14.80 -13.27
CA MET A 138 3.76 14.98 -11.90
C MET A 138 2.44 15.73 -11.88
N ASP A 139 2.30 16.77 -12.69
CA ASP A 139 1.06 17.54 -12.79
C ASP A 139 -0.09 16.64 -13.30
N ASN A 140 0.19 15.78 -14.28
CA ASN A 140 -0.77 14.79 -14.78
C ASN A 140 -1.17 13.78 -13.70
N PHE A 141 -0.21 13.28 -12.91
CA PHE A 141 -0.53 12.41 -11.78
C PHE A 141 -1.47 13.09 -10.79
N VAL A 142 -1.12 14.32 -10.36
CA VAL A 142 -1.93 15.07 -9.39
C VAL A 142 -3.32 15.38 -9.93
N LYS A 143 -3.42 15.78 -11.19
CA LYS A 143 -4.69 16.19 -11.81
C LYS A 143 -5.61 15.03 -12.17
N HIS A 144 -5.05 13.89 -12.60
CA HIS A 144 -5.83 12.82 -13.24
C HIS A 144 -5.79 11.48 -12.51
N GLU A 145 -4.76 11.21 -11.71
CA GLU A 145 -4.61 9.92 -11.03
C GLU A 145 -4.99 9.97 -9.55
N VAL A 146 -4.73 11.09 -8.84
CA VAL A 146 -5.05 11.20 -7.41
C VAL A 146 -6.54 11.01 -7.13
N SER A 147 -7.43 11.50 -7.98
CA SER A 147 -8.89 11.28 -7.82
C SER A 147 -9.25 9.79 -7.88
N LYS A 148 -8.57 9.01 -8.73
CA LYS A 148 -8.74 7.55 -8.83
C LYS A 148 -8.18 6.81 -7.62
N ARG A 149 -7.36 7.47 -6.80
CA ARG A 149 -6.80 6.92 -5.55
C ARG A 149 -7.66 7.22 -4.34
N ILE A 150 -8.65 8.12 -4.44
CA ILE A 150 -9.50 8.55 -3.34
C ILE A 150 -10.78 7.70 -3.31
N MET A 151 -11.05 7.03 -2.19
CA MET A 151 -12.18 6.13 -2.00
C MET A 151 -12.82 6.39 -0.64
N GLY A 152 -13.90 7.18 -0.64
CA GLY A 152 -14.55 7.66 0.58
C GLY A 152 -13.62 8.51 1.45
N ASN A 153 -13.29 8.05 2.66
CA ASN A 153 -12.40 8.78 3.58
C ASN A 153 -10.90 8.43 3.41
N CYS A 154 -10.54 7.58 2.45
CA CYS A 154 -9.17 7.13 2.27
C CYS A 154 -8.56 7.51 0.91
N CYS A 155 -7.24 7.61 0.84
CA CYS A 155 -6.46 7.73 -0.38
C CYS A 155 -5.35 6.67 -0.40
N VAL A 156 -5.19 5.96 -1.51
CA VAL A 156 -4.14 4.95 -1.66
C VAL A 156 -3.00 5.51 -2.52
N LEU A 157 -1.80 5.65 -1.95
CA LEU A 157 -0.61 6.06 -2.70
C LEU A 157 0.35 4.88 -2.77
N LEU A 158 0.63 4.36 -3.96
CA LEU A 158 1.45 3.15 -4.11
C LEU A 158 2.94 3.47 -4.04
N CYS A 159 3.64 2.82 -3.11
CA CYS A 159 5.09 2.83 -3.01
C CYS A 159 5.69 4.25 -3.08
N GLY A 160 6.33 4.56 -4.21
CA GLY A 160 7.04 5.81 -4.46
C GLY A 160 6.15 7.00 -4.84
N GLU A 161 4.84 6.83 -5.00
CA GLU A 161 3.90 7.93 -5.31
C GLU A 161 3.89 9.01 -4.21
N THR A 162 4.24 8.65 -2.98
CA THR A 162 4.50 9.59 -1.88
C THR A 162 5.65 10.57 -2.16
N ASN A 163 6.47 10.34 -3.20
CA ASN A 163 7.47 11.30 -3.65
C ASN A 163 6.90 12.54 -4.34
N GLY A 164 5.57 12.64 -4.53
CA GLY A 164 4.91 13.89 -4.94
C GLY A 164 5.03 15.05 -3.94
N VAL A 165 5.61 14.81 -2.76
CA VAL A 165 6.17 15.86 -1.89
C VAL A 165 7.71 15.77 -1.85
N LYS A 166 8.40 16.91 -1.81
CA LYS A 166 9.87 17.00 -1.96
C LYS A 166 10.54 17.43 -0.66
N TYR A 167 11.64 16.76 -0.32
CA TYR A 167 12.54 17.25 0.72
C TYR A 167 13.51 18.26 0.11
N SER A 168 13.62 19.43 0.73
CA SER A 168 14.60 20.45 0.36
C SER A 168 15.81 20.35 1.29
N LYS A 169 17.00 20.22 0.70
CA LYS A 169 18.27 20.20 1.45
C LYS A 169 18.63 21.58 2.02
N ALA A 170 18.14 22.65 1.40
CA ALA A 170 18.48 24.02 1.78
C ALA A 170 17.89 24.40 3.14
N ASP A 171 16.61 24.07 3.37
CA ASP A 171 15.89 24.41 4.59
C ASP A 171 15.52 23.18 5.44
N LYS A 172 15.89 21.98 4.99
CA LYS A 172 15.63 20.69 5.65
C LYS A 172 14.14 20.40 5.87
N LYS A 173 13.25 20.95 5.03
CA LYS A 173 11.79 20.79 5.13
C LYS A 173 11.20 19.99 3.97
N ILE A 174 9.97 19.50 4.18
CA ILE A 174 9.15 18.92 3.11
C ILE A 174 8.28 20.02 2.49
N HIS A 175 8.25 20.05 1.17
CA HIS A 175 7.47 20.98 0.35
C HIS A 175 6.49 20.23 -0.53
N ASP A 176 5.27 20.75 -0.63
CA ASP A 176 4.23 20.24 -1.54
C ASP A 176 4.38 20.84 -2.94
N THR A 177 5.57 20.70 -3.53
CA THR A 177 5.94 21.35 -4.80
C THR A 177 4.96 21.06 -5.94
N PHE A 178 4.36 19.88 -5.94
CA PHE A 178 3.43 19.44 -7.00
C PHE A 178 1.96 19.54 -6.57
N GLY A 179 1.66 20.00 -5.35
CA GLY A 179 0.30 20.07 -4.83
C GLY A 179 -0.34 18.71 -4.50
N LEU A 180 0.45 17.64 -4.33
CA LEU A 180 -0.07 16.31 -3.97
C LEU A 180 -0.89 16.38 -2.66
N ARG A 181 -0.34 16.98 -1.60
CA ARG A 181 -1.04 17.07 -0.31
C ARG A 181 -2.28 17.95 -0.43
N LYS A 182 -2.15 19.08 -1.14
CA LYS A 182 -3.25 20.03 -1.38
C LYS A 182 -4.43 19.39 -2.11
N THR A 183 -4.17 18.51 -3.08
CA THR A 183 -5.20 17.85 -3.89
C THR A 183 -5.97 16.78 -3.13
N ILE A 184 -5.39 16.19 -2.07
CA ILE A 184 -6.11 15.24 -1.21
C ILE A 184 -7.07 16.01 -0.29
N PRO A 185 -8.40 15.86 -0.44
CA PRO A 185 -9.39 16.62 0.32
C PRO A 185 -9.26 16.44 1.85
N ARG A 186 -9.80 17.40 2.61
CA ARG A 186 -9.74 17.37 4.09
C ARG A 186 -10.54 16.23 4.71
N ASN A 187 -11.65 15.83 4.09
CA ASN A 187 -12.46 14.68 4.52
C ASN A 187 -11.79 13.34 4.23
N VAL A 188 -10.73 13.31 3.43
CA VAL A 188 -9.86 12.14 3.27
C VAL A 188 -8.83 12.16 4.40
N ASN A 189 -9.16 11.47 5.49
CA ASN A 189 -8.38 11.46 6.73
C ASN A 189 -7.48 10.22 6.88
N VAL A 190 -7.43 9.32 5.88
CA VAL A 190 -6.51 8.16 5.86
C VAL A 190 -5.76 8.11 4.53
N ILE A 191 -4.43 7.94 4.59
CA ILE A 191 -3.59 7.55 3.46
C ILE A 191 -3.03 6.17 3.71
N LEU A 192 -3.36 5.24 2.82
CA LEU A 192 -2.79 3.89 2.79
C LEU A 192 -1.62 3.90 1.80
N ASN A 193 -0.41 3.62 2.27
CA ASN A 193 0.80 3.57 1.46
C ASN A 193 1.44 2.17 1.54
N PRO A 194 0.92 1.19 0.80
CA PRO A 194 1.60 -0.08 0.63
C PRO A 194 2.85 0.14 -0.24
N ILE A 195 3.94 -0.55 0.09
CA ILE A 195 5.26 -0.39 -0.53
C ILE A 195 5.84 -1.78 -0.80
N HIS A 196 6.59 -1.95 -1.90
CA HIS A 196 7.26 -3.21 -2.21
C HIS A 196 8.28 -3.59 -1.14
N ASP A 197 9.17 -2.66 -0.80
CA ASP A 197 10.30 -2.91 0.10
C ASP A 197 10.59 -1.72 1.02
N ARG A 198 11.32 -1.98 2.11
CA ARG A 198 11.73 -0.92 3.03
C ARG A 198 12.45 0.22 2.32
N MET A 199 11.94 1.44 2.47
CA MET A 199 12.63 2.64 2.04
C MET A 199 13.56 3.15 3.14
N THR A 200 14.87 3.01 2.95
CA THR A 200 15.88 3.32 3.99
C THR A 200 16.27 4.80 4.08
N ARG A 201 15.86 5.61 3.11
CA ARG A 201 16.16 7.06 3.06
C ARG A 201 15.41 7.79 4.17
N PHE A 202 16.09 8.58 4.99
CA PHE A 202 15.46 9.26 6.15
C PHE A 202 14.34 10.23 5.73
N GLU A 203 14.46 10.84 4.56
CA GLU A 203 13.47 11.79 4.01
C GLU A 203 12.10 11.12 3.84
N MET A 204 12.07 9.80 3.67
CA MET A 204 10.84 9.02 3.53
C MET A 204 9.99 9.12 4.79
N LYS A 205 10.62 9.14 5.96
CA LYS A 205 9.94 9.34 7.25
C LYS A 205 9.33 10.75 7.32
N LEU A 206 10.12 11.76 6.94
CA LEU A 206 9.69 13.16 6.94
C LEU A 206 8.50 13.40 6.00
N LYS A 207 8.52 12.82 4.79
CA LYS A 207 7.41 12.92 3.82
C LYS A 207 6.11 12.34 4.38
N ARG A 208 6.16 11.20 5.07
CA ARG A 208 4.99 10.56 5.69
C ARG A 208 4.43 11.39 6.83
N GLY A 209 5.32 11.97 7.66
CA GLY A 209 4.93 12.97 8.65
C GLY A 209 4.20 14.15 8.02
N PHE A 210 4.77 14.78 6.99
CA PHE A 210 4.17 15.91 6.29
C PHE A 210 2.81 15.60 5.64
N LEU A 211 2.66 14.41 5.03
CA LEU A 211 1.40 13.98 4.43
C LEU A 211 0.30 13.70 5.47
N SER A 212 0.69 13.38 6.71
CA SER A 212 -0.23 13.13 7.83
C SER A 212 -0.72 14.39 8.54
N GLU A 213 -0.20 15.57 8.19
CA GLU A 213 -0.70 16.84 8.71
C GLU A 213 -2.17 17.07 8.35
N ASN A 214 -2.85 17.96 9.08
CA ASN A 214 -4.29 18.22 8.98
C ASN A 214 -5.16 17.04 9.42
N ASN A 215 -4.84 16.44 10.57
CA ASN A 215 -5.59 15.34 11.19
C ASN A 215 -5.75 14.12 10.29
N ARG A 216 -4.68 13.79 9.53
CA ARG A 216 -4.67 12.66 8.61
C ARG A 216 -3.79 11.54 9.13
N TRP A 217 -4.23 10.31 8.97
CA TRP A 217 -3.43 9.12 9.20
C TRP A 217 -2.65 8.76 7.95
N VAL A 218 -1.38 8.39 8.08
CA VAL A 218 -0.58 7.81 7.00
C VAL A 218 -0.05 6.47 7.47
N ILE A 219 -0.47 5.40 6.81
CA ILE A 219 -0.12 4.01 7.16
C ILE A 219 0.77 3.48 6.05
N SER A 220 2.06 3.32 6.33
CA SER A 220 3.02 2.82 5.35
C SER A 220 3.50 1.43 5.73
N ILE A 221 3.42 0.48 4.81
CA ILE A 221 3.74 -0.94 5.09
C ILE A 221 4.59 -1.50 3.94
N TRP A 222 5.52 -2.41 4.25
CA TRP A 222 6.46 -2.95 3.27
C TRP A 222 6.83 -4.40 3.57
N ASN A 223 7.56 -5.03 2.66
CA ASN A 223 8.08 -6.37 2.88
C ASN A 223 9.53 -6.37 3.35
N LYS A 224 9.85 -7.37 4.16
CA LYS A 224 11.21 -7.69 4.59
C LYS A 224 11.90 -8.58 3.57
N GLY A 225 13.24 -8.62 3.65
CA GLY A 225 14.06 -9.54 2.90
C GLY A 225 14.70 -8.99 1.63
N LYS A 226 14.50 -7.70 1.31
CA LYS A 226 15.21 -7.07 0.19
C LYS A 226 16.71 -6.98 0.47
N GLN A 227 17.48 -7.59 -0.43
CA GLN A 227 18.93 -7.45 -0.47
C GLN A 227 19.32 -6.21 -1.29
N ASP A 228 20.33 -5.48 -0.82
CA ASP A 228 20.99 -4.47 -1.63
C ASP A 228 21.97 -5.11 -2.63
N LYS A 229 22.64 -4.29 -3.44
CA LYS A 229 23.61 -4.74 -4.46
C LYS A 229 24.77 -5.58 -3.91
N ASN A 230 25.01 -5.56 -2.59
CA ASN A 230 26.05 -6.32 -1.91
C ASN A 230 25.48 -7.53 -1.16
N GLY A 231 24.22 -7.91 -1.42
CA GLY A 231 23.55 -9.01 -0.72
C GLY A 231 23.09 -8.68 0.71
N LYS A 232 23.26 -7.44 1.18
CA LYS A 232 22.93 -7.06 2.56
C LYS A 232 21.45 -6.74 2.69
N VAL A 233 20.81 -7.35 3.68
CA VAL A 233 19.40 -7.08 4.04
C VAL A 233 19.32 -5.93 5.03
N LYS A 234 18.33 -5.04 4.84
CA LYS A 234 18.14 -3.83 5.68
C LYS A 234 16.71 -3.75 6.22
N ASP A 235 16.22 -4.80 6.86
CA ASP A 235 14.84 -4.86 7.38
C ASP A 235 14.61 -3.93 8.57
N GLY A 236 15.63 -3.77 9.42
CA GLY A 236 15.51 -3.06 10.69
C GLY A 236 14.84 -3.91 11.77
N PRO A 237 14.88 -3.47 13.04
CA PRO A 237 14.41 -4.26 14.18
C PRO A 237 12.89 -4.19 14.38
N ASN A 238 12.23 -3.19 13.79
CA ASN A 238 10.81 -2.97 13.98
C ASN A 238 9.98 -3.81 13.00
N PRO A 239 8.67 -3.98 13.28
CA PRO A 239 7.75 -4.50 12.29
C PRO A 239 7.78 -3.67 10.99
N ALA A 240 7.40 -4.28 9.87
CA ALA A 240 7.55 -3.69 8.55
C ALA A 240 6.50 -2.61 8.21
N TRP A 241 6.21 -1.72 9.16
CA TRP A 241 5.31 -0.59 8.98
C TRP A 241 5.73 0.65 9.77
N THR A 242 5.22 1.79 9.34
CA THR A 242 5.22 3.05 10.11
C THR A 242 3.85 3.71 10.01
N VAL A 243 3.39 4.30 11.09
CA VAL A 243 2.12 5.03 11.14
C VAL A 243 2.40 6.47 11.57
N PHE A 244 1.79 7.44 10.90
CA PHE A 244 1.84 8.85 11.28
C PHE A 244 0.42 9.41 11.45
N PHE A 245 0.27 10.30 12.42
CA PHE A 245 -0.92 11.12 12.59
C PHE A 245 -0.52 12.53 12.98
N ASN A 246 -0.98 13.51 12.20
CA ASN A 246 -0.74 14.93 12.42
C ASN A 246 0.75 15.27 12.64
N GLY A 247 1.60 14.79 11.74
CA GLY A 247 3.05 15.00 11.77
C GLY A 247 3.83 14.10 12.73
N LYS A 248 3.15 13.34 13.60
CA LYS A 248 3.79 12.54 14.65
C LYS A 248 3.67 11.05 14.38
N GLU A 249 4.75 10.31 14.59
CA GLU A 249 4.74 8.86 14.50
C GLU A 249 3.86 8.24 15.60
N LYS A 250 3.13 7.19 15.25
CA LYS A 250 2.24 6.43 16.13
C LYS A 250 2.60 4.95 16.02
N LYS A 251 2.21 4.19 17.04
CA LYS A 251 2.35 2.73 17.05
C LYS A 251 1.02 2.09 16.67
N ALA A 252 1.08 1.06 15.83
CA ALA A 252 0.00 0.09 15.68
C ALA A 252 0.23 -1.08 16.64
N SER A 253 -0.83 -1.70 17.11
CA SER A 253 -0.75 -2.90 17.95
C SER A 253 -0.27 -4.06 17.10
N SER A 254 0.69 -4.86 17.59
CA SER A 254 1.12 -6.08 16.89
C SER A 254 0.29 -7.26 17.36
N VAL A 255 -0.12 -8.12 16.43
CA VAL A 255 -0.88 -9.33 16.73
C VAL A 255 0.03 -10.54 16.63
N GLN A 256 0.19 -11.24 17.76
CA GLN A 256 0.96 -12.48 17.82
C GLN A 256 0.23 -13.58 17.03
N ASN A 257 0.97 -14.28 16.18
CA ASN A 257 0.43 -15.33 15.31
C ASN A 257 1.55 -16.30 14.92
N ASN A 258 1.17 -17.48 14.43
CA ASN A 258 2.07 -18.52 13.93
C ASN A 258 1.95 -18.70 12.41
N LEU A 259 1.44 -17.68 11.70
CA LEU A 259 1.14 -17.74 10.26
C LEU A 259 2.35 -17.35 9.40
N GLY A 260 3.53 -17.09 9.99
CA GLY A 260 4.71 -16.67 9.23
C GLY A 260 4.57 -15.29 8.57
N VAL A 261 3.67 -14.44 9.09
CA VAL A 261 3.46 -13.05 8.67
C VAL A 261 3.51 -12.11 9.87
N GLU A 262 3.85 -10.85 9.64
CA GLU A 262 3.70 -9.81 10.65
C GLU A 262 2.32 -9.16 10.49
N ILE A 263 1.56 -9.12 11.59
CA ILE A 263 0.21 -8.56 11.60
C ILE A 263 0.17 -7.39 12.58
N GLY A 264 -0.39 -6.27 12.13
CA GLY A 264 -0.69 -5.11 12.95
C GLY A 264 -2.16 -4.72 12.88
N VAL A 265 -2.64 -4.04 13.92
CA VAL A 265 -3.99 -3.47 13.98
C VAL A 265 -3.90 -2.02 14.39
N LEU A 266 -4.67 -1.17 13.71
CA LEU A 266 -4.74 0.26 14.00
C LEU A 266 -6.19 0.78 13.99
N ASP A 267 -6.63 1.33 15.11
CA ASP A 267 -7.86 2.11 15.20
C ASP A 267 -7.65 3.55 14.72
N ILE A 268 -8.46 3.97 13.74
CA ILE A 268 -8.45 5.31 13.16
C ILE A 268 -9.39 6.19 13.99
N LYS A 269 -8.84 6.90 14.97
CA LYS A 269 -9.61 7.85 15.77
C LYS A 269 -10.07 9.03 14.90
N GLY A 270 -11.36 9.36 14.99
CA GLY A 270 -11.98 10.47 14.25
C GLY A 270 -12.40 10.15 12.81
N ALA A 271 -12.60 8.87 12.49
CA ALA A 271 -13.14 8.38 11.21
C ALA A 271 -14.58 7.84 11.32
#